data_AF-A0A7C7VTS5-F1
#
_entry.id   AF-A0A7C7VTS5-F1
#
_cell.length_a   1.000
_cell.length_b   1.000
_cell.length_c   1.000
_cell.angle_alpha   90.00
_cell.angle_beta   90.00
_cell.angle_gamma   90.00
#
_symmetry.space_group_name_H-M   'P 1'
#
loop_
_entity.id
_entity.type
_entity.pdbx_description
1 polymer ?
#
loop_
_entity_poly.entity_id
_entity_poly.type
_entity_poly.pdbx_seq_one_letter_code
_entity_poly.pdbx_strand_id
1 'polypeptide(L)' 'MKWVTRENVKVDRVACPWLIKRFIDPEAELLFVPPDQVLEVAEREGAIAYDARGKGKYDHREGKCTFEVLI' A
#
# COMPACT_ATOMS: atom_id res chain seq x y z
N MET A 1 -6.46 7.44 7.86
CA MET A 1 -6.32 5.96 7.99
C MET A 1 -4.86 5.57 7.79
N LYS A 2 -4.39 4.43 8.32
CA LYS A 2 -3.03 3.94 8.07
C LYS A 2 -2.98 3.04 6.82
N TRP A 3 -1.93 3.18 6.04
CA TRP A 3 -1.65 2.37 4.85
C TRP A 3 -0.22 1.85 4.94
N VAL A 4 0.01 0.59 4.61
CA VAL A 4 1.33 -0.04 4.74
C VAL A 4 1.75 -0.72 3.45
N THR A 5 3.00 -0.50 3.07
CA THR A 5 3.65 -1.20 1.95
C THR A 5 5.10 -1.51 2.28
N ARG A 6 5.79 -2.10 1.31
CA ARG A 6 7.19 -2.51 1.42
C ARG A 6 8.10 -1.29 1.39
N GLU A 7 9.17 -1.33 2.17
CA GLU A 7 10.26 -0.36 2.12
C GLU A 7 11.05 -0.42 0.80
N ASN A 8 11.86 0.61 0.56
CA ASN A 8 12.62 0.88 -0.66
C ASN A 8 11.78 1.38 -1.86
N VAL A 9 12.38 2.29 -2.63
CA VAL A 9 11.73 2.98 -3.75
C VAL A 9 11.46 2.03 -4.92
N LYS A 10 10.21 2.01 -5.36
CA LYS A 10 9.70 1.43 -6.61
C LYS A 10 8.52 2.28 -7.09
N VAL A 11 8.17 2.20 -8.37
CA VAL A 11 7.11 3.02 -8.99
C VAL A 11 5.81 2.97 -8.19
N ASP A 12 5.26 1.79 -7.92
CA ASP A 12 4.02 1.62 -7.13
C ASP A 12 4.12 2.19 -5.72
N ARG A 13 5.30 2.08 -5.09
CA ARG A 13 5.54 2.52 -3.70
C ARG A 13 5.80 4.02 -3.58
N VAL A 14 5.78 4.74 -4.70
CA VAL A 14 5.79 6.21 -4.74
C VAL A 14 4.46 6.73 -5.28
N ALA A 15 3.97 6.12 -6.36
CA ALA A 15 2.73 6.53 -7.01
C ALA A 15 1.49 6.25 -6.15
N CYS A 16 1.39 5.09 -5.51
CA CYS A 16 0.24 4.75 -4.66
C CYS A 16 0.15 5.65 -3.42
N PRO A 17 1.22 5.91 -2.64
CA PRO A 17 1.19 6.92 -1.57
C PRO A 17 0.67 8.28 -2.02
N TRP A 18 1.15 8.77 -3.16
CA TRP A 18 0.72 10.05 -3.72
C TRP A 18 -0.77 10.03 -4.08
N LEU A 19 -1.25 8.97 -4.75
CA LEU A 19 -2.65 8.83 -5.12
C LEU A 19 -3.56 8.73 -3.89
N ILE A 20 -3.17 7.93 -2.89
CA ILE A 20 -3.88 7.80 -1.62
C ILE A 20 -4.04 9.18 -0.98
N LYS A 21 -2.92 9.90 -0.80
CA LYS A 21 -2.93 11.25 -0.20
C LYS A 21 -3.71 12.27 -1.03
N ARG A 22 -3.71 12.16 -2.36
CA ARG A 22 -4.29 13.19 -3.22
C ARG A 22 -5.79 13.00 -3.44
N PHE A 23 -6.26 11.76 -3.49
CA PHE A 23 -7.61 11.44 -3.96
C PHE A 23 -8.43 10.54 -3.04
N ILE A 24 -7.80 9.76 -2.14
CA ILE A 24 -8.51 8.79 -1.30
C ILE A 24 -8.63 9.29 0.14
N ASP A 25 -7.50 9.63 0.77
CA ASP A 25 -7.41 10.03 2.17
C ASP A 25 -6.24 11.03 2.35
N PRO A 26 -6.52 12.34 2.34
CA PRO A 26 -5.52 13.39 2.58
C PRO A 26 -4.76 13.26 3.91
N GLU A 27 -5.41 12.70 4.92
CA GLU A 27 -4.86 12.52 6.27
C GLU A 27 -4.23 11.13 6.45
N ALA A 28 -4.02 10.36 5.35
CA ALA A 28 -3.46 9.02 5.43
C ALA A 28 -2.08 8.99 6.11
N GLU A 29 -1.84 8.04 7.01
CA GLU A 29 -0.50 7.75 7.52
C GLU A 29 0.10 6.60 6.71
N LEU A 30 1.31 6.79 6.21
CA LEU A 30 1.96 5.84 5.31
C LEU A 30 3.12 5.15 6.04
N LEU A 31 3.05 3.83 6.13
CA LEU A 31 4.05 2.97 6.74
C LEU A 31 4.83 2.22 5.66
N PHE A 32 6.15 2.21 5.77
CA PHE A 32 7.05 1.49 4.87
C PHE A 32 7.89 0.54 5.70
N VAL A 33 7.74 -0.77 5.47
CA VAL A 33 8.33 -1.81 6.33
C VAL A 33 8.99 -2.92 5.49
N PRO A 34 9.86 -3.76 6.07
CA PRO A 34 10.41 -4.91 5.38
C PRO A 34 9.33 -5.78 4.70
N PRO A 35 9.60 -6.37 3.52
CA PRO A 35 8.58 -7.06 2.73
C PRO A 35 7.83 -8.20 3.45
N ASP A 36 8.50 -8.86 4.37
CA ASP A 36 8.00 -9.94 5.21
C ASP A 36 7.14 -9.45 6.38
N GLN A 37 7.21 -8.16 6.74
CA GLN A 37 6.49 -7.57 7.87
C GLN A 37 5.20 -6.85 7.48
N VAL A 38 4.93 -6.62 6.19
CA VAL A 38 3.78 -5.80 5.74
C VAL A 38 2.45 -6.27 6.32
N LEU A 39 2.18 -7.58 6.33
CA LEU A 39 0.90 -8.11 6.83
C LEU A 39 0.81 -8.07 8.36
N GLU A 40 1.89 -8.40 9.05
CA GLU A 40 1.95 -8.33 10.52
C GLU A 40 1.71 -6.88 10.99
N VAL A 41 2.36 -5.91 10.34
CA VAL A 41 2.19 -4.49 10.64
C VAL A 41 0.78 -4.02 10.25
N ALA A 42 0.22 -4.51 9.14
CA ALA A 42 -1.16 -4.20 8.76
C ALA A 42 -2.16 -4.61 9.85
N GLU A 43 -2.03 -5.83 10.38
CA GLU A 43 -2.87 -6.32 11.46
C GLU A 43 -2.66 -5.53 12.75
N ARG A 44 -1.41 -5.36 13.18
CA ARG A 44 -1.05 -4.67 14.43
C ARG A 44 -1.50 -3.21 14.45
N GLU A 45 -1.35 -2.51 13.34
CA GLU A 45 -1.62 -1.07 13.24
C GLU A 45 -3.04 -0.75 12.75
N GLY A 46 -3.84 -1.77 12.42
CA GLY A 46 -5.11 -1.59 11.71
C GLY A 46 -4.92 -0.90 10.36
N ALA A 47 -3.78 -1.12 9.70
CA ALA A 47 -3.41 -0.47 8.45
C ALA A 47 -3.86 -1.28 7.22
N ILE A 48 -4.10 -0.58 6.13
CA ILE A 48 -4.46 -1.20 4.86
C ILE A 48 -3.18 -1.55 4.09
N ALA A 49 -2.94 -2.85 3.88
CA ALA A 49 -1.80 -3.33 3.09
C ALA A 49 -2.00 -3.14 1.59
N TYR A 50 -0.98 -2.63 0.90
CA TYR A 50 -0.92 -2.54 -0.57
C TYR A 50 0.48 -2.83 -1.14
N ASP A 51 0.57 -3.24 -2.41
CA ASP A 51 1.81 -3.69 -3.08
C ASP A 51 2.63 -4.66 -2.19
N ALA A 52 1.99 -5.73 -1.69
CA ALA A 52 2.54 -6.63 -0.70
C ALA A 52 2.83 -8.03 -1.29
N ARG A 53 3.35 -8.07 -2.52
CA ARG A 53 3.65 -9.30 -3.29
C ARG A 53 2.41 -10.19 -3.48
N GLY A 54 1.27 -9.60 -3.80
CA GLY A 54 0.01 -10.33 -4.02
C GLY A 54 -0.72 -10.73 -2.74
N LYS A 55 -0.28 -10.25 -1.57
CA LYS A 55 -0.91 -10.56 -0.28
C LYS A 55 -1.66 -9.38 0.33
N GLY A 56 -1.52 -8.18 -0.24
CA GLY A 56 -2.17 -6.98 0.26
C GLY A 56 -3.65 -6.95 -0.11
N LYS A 57 -4.43 -6.13 0.60
CA LYS A 57 -5.83 -5.86 0.25
C LYS A 57 -5.95 -5.19 -1.13
N TYR A 58 -4.96 -4.36 -1.46
CA TYR A 58 -4.80 -3.76 -2.78
C TYR A 58 -3.46 -4.22 -3.37
N ASP A 59 -3.53 -5.11 -4.33
CA ASP A 59 -2.36 -5.68 -5.00
C ASP A 59 -2.69 -5.86 -6.49
N HIS A 60 -1.70 -6.27 -7.26
CA HIS A 60 -1.90 -6.58 -8.68
C HIS A 60 -2.99 -7.66 -8.83
N ARG A 61 -4.04 -7.36 -9.60
CA ARG A 61 -5.13 -8.31 -9.89
C ARG A 61 -5.64 -8.09 -11.30
N GLU A 62 -6.01 -9.17 -11.98
CA GLU A 62 -6.66 -9.11 -13.30
C GLU A 62 -5.88 -8.28 -14.35
N GLY A 63 -4.54 -8.35 -14.31
CA GLY A 63 -3.68 -7.59 -15.23
C GLY A 63 -3.50 -6.11 -14.88
N LYS A 64 -4.12 -5.62 -13.81
CA LYS A 64 -3.97 -4.25 -13.30
C LYS A 64 -2.87 -4.16 -12.26
N CYS A 65 -2.11 -3.07 -12.26
CA CYS A 65 -1.17 -2.75 -11.19
C CYS A 65 -1.88 -2.23 -9.94
N THR A 66 -1.14 -2.11 -8.83
CA THR A 66 -1.70 -1.66 -7.55
C THR A 66 -2.35 -0.28 -7.66
N PHE A 67 -1.77 0.61 -8.46
CA PHE A 67 -2.27 1.96 -8.68
C PHE A 67 -3.65 1.95 -9.36
N GLU A 68 -3.81 1.15 -10.42
CA GLU A 68 -5.08 1.00 -11.14
C GLU A 68 -6.15 0.30 -10.30
N VAL A 69 -5.74 -0.51 -9.34
CA VAL A 69 -6.63 -1.23 -8.42
C VAL A 69 -7.19 -0.33 -7.32
N LEU A 70 -6.54 0.80 -7.04
CA LEU A 70 -6.98 1.79 -6.05
C LEU A 70 -8.05 2.76 -6.59
N ILE A 71 -8.29 2.77 -7.91
CA ILE A 71 -9.28 3.59 -8.63
C ILE A 71 -10.43 2.70 -9.08
#